data_AF-A0A7W7WC80-F1
#
_entry.id   AF-A0A7W7WC80-F1
#
_cell.length_a   1.000
_cell.length_b   1.000
_cell.length_c   1.000
_cell.angle_alpha   90.00
_cell.angle_beta   90.00
_cell.angle_gamma   90.00
#
_symmetry.space_group_name_H-M   'P 1'
#
loop_
_entity.id
_entity.type
_entity.pdbx_description
1 polymer ?
#
loop_
_entity_poly.entity_id
_entity_poly.type
_entity_poly.pdbx_seq_one_letter_code
_entity_poly.pdbx_strand_id
1 'polypeptide(L)'
;METNESFEHPSPAEAAAALEAAQQARAVGYAPIPAWFFPVLGLLVAGVMLLQIDIFAPELAPLALAGVIAGYVVTERVYNKQVSRSGVAPRHLTLGQQLVLVTPLAALWIAGELLDARWGFWVVAAAVGGCWTAGYGLFHNRRAQTSV
;
A
#
# COMPACT_ATOMS: atom_id res chain seq x y z
N MET A 1 49.81 9.77 13.99
CA MET A 1 49.11 8.73 14.78
C MET A 1 48.00 8.23 13.87
N GLU A 2 48.30 7.20 13.08
CA GLU A 2 47.36 6.60 12.13
C GLU A 2 46.63 5.46 12.83
N THR A 3 45.31 5.57 12.97
CA THR A 3 44.45 4.53 13.52
C THR A 3 44.25 3.47 12.45
N ASN A 4 45.05 2.41 12.53
CA ASN A 4 44.91 1.21 11.70
C ASN A 4 43.66 0.45 12.17
N GLU A 5 42.48 0.81 11.65
CA GLU A 5 41.27 0.02 11.84
C GLU A 5 41.39 -1.23 10.94
N SER A 6 41.92 -2.31 11.51
CA SER A 6 41.84 -3.62 10.88
C SER A 6 40.37 -4.03 10.82
N PHE A 7 39.76 -3.96 9.63
CA PHE A 7 38.47 -4.56 9.37
C PHE A 7 38.62 -6.08 9.47
N GLU A 8 38.51 -6.59 10.69
CA GLU A 8 38.55 -8.02 10.99
C GLU A 8 37.33 -8.66 10.31
N HIS A 9 37.59 -9.59 9.39
CA HIS A 9 36.51 -10.31 8.73
C HIS A 9 35.78 -11.17 9.78
N PRO A 10 34.44 -11.09 9.87
CA PRO A 10 33.70 -11.83 10.87
C PRO A 10 33.94 -13.33 10.69
N SER A 11 34.08 -14.03 11.81
CA SER A 11 34.26 -15.47 11.78
C SER A 11 33.03 -16.17 11.17
N PRO A 12 33.18 -17.37 10.59
CA PRO A 12 32.05 -18.12 10.06
C PRO A 12 30.92 -18.34 11.08
N ALA A 13 31.26 -18.46 12.37
CA ALA A 13 30.30 -18.59 13.46
C ALA A 13 29.52 -17.29 13.71
N GLU A 14 30.18 -16.13 13.66
CA GLU A 14 29.53 -14.83 13.79
C GLU A 14 28.63 -14.52 12.59
N ALA A 15 29.06 -14.89 11.37
CA ALA A 15 28.25 -14.76 10.18
C ALA A 15 26.99 -15.65 10.23
N ALA A 16 27.12 -16.89 10.73
CA ALA A 16 25.99 -17.79 10.92
C ALA A 16 25.02 -17.28 11.99
N ALA A 17 25.52 -16.80 13.13
CA ALA A 17 24.72 -16.21 14.19
C ALA A 17 23.99 -14.93 13.73
N ALA A 18 24.66 -14.09 12.93
CA ALA A 18 24.04 -12.91 12.33
C ALA A 18 22.95 -13.29 11.31
N LEU A 19 23.17 -14.36 10.53
CA LEU A 19 22.17 -14.87 9.60
C LEU A 19 20.96 -15.46 10.33
N GLU A 20 21.17 -16.24 11.39
CA GLU A 20 20.09 -16.75 12.24
C GLU A 20 19.34 -15.63 12.94
N ALA A 21 20.04 -14.64 13.50
CA ALA A 21 19.41 -13.46 14.10
C ALA A 21 18.61 -12.65 13.07
N ALA A 22 19.11 -12.51 11.83
CA ALA A 22 18.40 -11.85 10.74
C ALA A 22 17.18 -12.67 10.26
N GLN A 23 17.28 -14.00 10.25
CA GLN A 23 16.17 -14.89 9.91
C GLN A 23 15.11 -14.91 11.01
N GLN A 24 15.52 -14.93 12.28
CA GLN A 24 14.64 -14.81 13.43
C GLN A 24 13.98 -13.44 13.46
N ALA A 25 14.71 -12.35 13.19
CA ALA A 25 14.14 -11.01 13.07
C ALA A 25 13.16 -10.89 11.88
N ARG A 26 13.36 -11.65 10.80
CA ARG A 26 12.36 -11.80 9.72
C ARG A 26 11.18 -12.68 10.11
N ALA A 27 11.38 -13.64 11.00
CA ALA A 27 10.36 -14.56 11.50
C ALA A 27 9.50 -13.93 12.62
N VAL A 28 10.04 -12.97 13.37
CA VAL A 28 9.29 -12.10 14.28
C VAL A 28 8.42 -11.20 13.40
N GLY A 29 7.14 -11.56 13.31
CA GLY A 29 6.23 -11.15 12.25
C GLY A 29 6.22 -9.66 11.91
N TYR A 30 6.04 -9.40 10.61
CA TYR A 30 5.80 -8.06 10.07
C TYR A 30 4.79 -7.27 10.91
N ALA A 31 5.01 -5.95 11.02
CA ALA A 31 4.06 -5.06 11.67
C ALA A 31 2.65 -5.27 11.08
N PRO A 32 1.61 -5.45 11.92
CA PRO A 32 0.24 -5.60 11.44
C PRO A 32 -0.14 -4.36 10.65
N ILE A 33 -0.85 -4.56 9.53
CA ILE A 33 -1.29 -3.45 8.68
C ILE A 33 -2.35 -2.66 9.45
N PRO A 34 -2.17 -1.35 9.66
CA PRO A 34 -3.11 -0.57 10.44
C PRO A 34 -4.49 -0.52 9.77
N ALA A 35 -5.55 -0.46 10.56
CA ALA A 35 -6.93 -0.49 10.06
C ALA A 35 -7.27 0.65 9.09
N TRP A 36 -6.58 1.80 9.21
CA TRP A 36 -6.75 2.96 8.34
C TRP A 36 -6.05 2.83 6.98
N PHE A 37 -5.13 1.87 6.81
CA PHE A 37 -4.31 1.76 5.59
C PHE A 37 -5.16 1.55 4.32
N PHE A 38 -6.09 0.60 4.37
CA PHE A 38 -6.92 0.27 3.21
C PHE A 38 -8.00 1.31 2.88
N PRO A 39 -8.65 1.97 3.86
CA PRO A 39 -9.46 3.16 3.59
C PRO A 39 -8.69 4.26 2.85
N VAL A 40 -7.44 4.52 3.26
CA VAL A 40 -6.56 5.51 2.61
C VAL A 40 -6.16 5.06 1.20
N LEU A 41 -5.85 3.78 1.03
CA LEU A 41 -5.60 3.21 -0.30
C LEU A 41 -6.84 3.31 -1.20
N GLY A 42 -8.04 3.14 -0.62
CA GLY A 42 -9.32 3.34 -1.32
C GLY A 42 -9.53 4.78 -1.78
N LEU A 43 -9.12 5.77 -0.98
CA LEU A 43 -9.14 7.18 -1.38
C LEU A 43 -8.16 7.46 -2.53
N LEU A 44 -6.98 6.84 -2.51
CA LEU A 44 -6.03 6.94 -3.62
C LEU A 44 -6.64 6.40 -4.91
N VAL A 45 -7.23 5.20 -4.83
CA VAL A 45 -7.92 4.54 -5.94
C VAL A 45 -9.06 5.40 -6.49
N ALA A 46 -9.92 5.89 -5.61
CA ALA A 46 -11.03 6.75 -6.01
C ALA A 46 -10.53 8.04 -6.68
N GLY A 47 -9.48 8.66 -6.14
CA GLY A 47 -8.84 9.84 -6.73
C GLY A 47 -8.29 9.58 -8.14
N VAL A 48 -7.60 8.45 -8.35
CA VAL A 48 -7.07 8.06 -9.67
C VAL A 48 -8.20 7.87 -10.69
N MET A 49 -9.30 7.24 -10.28
CA MET A 49 -10.46 7.04 -11.17
C MET A 49 -11.18 8.35 -11.47
N LEU A 50 -11.27 9.26 -10.50
CA LEU A 50 -11.84 10.60 -10.71
C LEU A 50 -10.97 11.47 -11.61
N LEU A 51 -9.65 11.28 -11.66
CA LEU A 51 -8.78 11.98 -12.61
C LEU A 51 -9.14 11.66 -14.08
N GLN A 52 -9.82 10.54 -14.36
CA GLN A 52 -10.30 10.25 -15.72
C GLN A 52 -11.48 11.15 -16.15
N ILE A 53 -12.11 11.86 -15.20
CA ILE A 53 -13.22 12.77 -15.45
C ILE A 53 -12.74 14.14 -15.93
N ASP A 54 -11.45 14.46 -15.77
CA ASP A 54 -10.91 15.82 -15.84
C ASP A 54 -11.17 16.53 -17.20
N ILE A 55 -11.41 15.75 -18.27
CA ILE A 55 -11.79 16.27 -19.59
C ILE A 55 -13.21 16.87 -19.61
N PHE A 56 -14.12 16.44 -18.73
CA PHE A 56 -15.55 16.79 -18.76
C PHE A 56 -16.06 17.54 -17.53
N ALA A 57 -15.38 17.45 -16.38
CA ALA A 57 -15.77 18.19 -15.16
C ALA A 57 -14.53 18.62 -14.35
N PRO A 58 -13.83 19.70 -14.79
CA PRO A 58 -12.59 20.17 -14.16
C PRO A 58 -12.79 20.63 -12.70
N GLU A 59 -14.03 20.89 -12.29
CA GLU A 59 -14.39 21.26 -10.92
C GLU A 59 -14.16 20.13 -9.91
N LEU A 60 -14.06 18.88 -10.38
CA LEU A 60 -13.73 17.71 -9.57
C LEU A 60 -12.23 17.43 -9.48
N ALA A 61 -11.40 18.11 -10.30
CA ALA A 61 -9.95 17.94 -10.30
C ALA A 61 -9.30 18.19 -8.93
N PRO A 62 -9.68 19.22 -8.14
CA PRO A 62 -9.12 19.44 -6.81
C PRO A 62 -9.43 18.29 -5.84
N LEU A 63 -10.64 17.72 -5.94
CA LEU A 63 -11.06 16.58 -5.10
C LEU A 63 -10.28 15.32 -5.46
N ALA A 64 -10.11 15.05 -6.76
CA ALA A 64 -9.33 13.92 -7.25
C ALA A 64 -7.86 14.04 -6.81
N LEU A 65 -7.26 15.23 -6.96
CA LEU A 65 -5.89 15.51 -6.55
C LEU A 65 -5.72 15.39 -5.03
N ALA A 66 -6.65 15.92 -4.24
CA ALA A 66 -6.65 15.78 -2.79
C ALA A 66 -6.70 14.30 -2.36
N GLY A 67 -7.52 13.49 -3.02
CA GLY A 67 -7.60 12.04 -2.77
C GLY A 67 -6.29 11.31 -3.07
N VAL A 68 -5.66 11.60 -4.21
CA VAL A 68 -4.36 11.03 -4.58
C VAL A 68 -3.26 11.46 -3.61
N ILE A 69 -3.17 12.76 -3.30
CA ILE A 69 -2.16 13.29 -2.37
C ILE A 69 -2.34 12.71 -0.98
N ALA A 70 -3.57 12.70 -0.44
CA ALA A 70 -3.85 12.14 0.87
C ALA A 70 -3.51 10.64 0.90
N GLY A 71 -3.94 9.89 -0.11
CA GLY A 71 -3.62 8.48 -0.28
C GLY A 71 -2.12 8.21 -0.29
N TYR A 72 -1.38 8.93 -1.11
CA TYR A 72 0.06 8.75 -1.29
C TYR A 72 0.82 9.17 -0.03
N VAL A 73 0.56 10.37 0.51
CA VAL A 73 1.26 10.89 1.68
C VAL A 73 1.02 9.99 2.90
N VAL A 74 -0.20 9.53 3.12
CA VAL A 74 -0.50 8.69 4.29
C VAL A 74 0.09 7.28 4.12
N THR A 75 0.11 6.73 2.91
CA THR A 75 0.74 5.42 2.63
C THR A 75 2.27 5.49 2.68
N GLU A 76 2.91 6.47 2.06
CA GLU A 76 4.37 6.54 1.98
C GLU A 76 5.01 7.27 3.15
N ARG A 77 4.44 8.39 3.59
CA ARG A 77 5.08 9.24 4.61
C ARG A 77 4.63 8.89 6.02
N VAL A 78 3.42 8.41 6.23
CA VAL A 78 2.93 8.07 7.57
C VAL A 78 3.23 6.60 7.89
N TYR A 79 2.76 5.65 7.07
CA TYR A 79 3.00 4.23 7.33
C TYR A 79 4.50 3.88 7.36
N ASN A 80 5.25 4.19 6.29
CA ASN A 80 6.66 3.79 6.23
C ASN A 80 7.52 4.49 7.30
N LYS A 81 7.28 5.77 7.61
CA LYS A 81 8.00 6.45 8.70
C LYS A 81 7.62 5.92 10.08
N GLN A 82 6.34 5.66 10.33
CA GLN A 82 5.89 5.15 11.63
C GLN A 82 6.46 3.76 11.89
N VAL A 83 6.46 2.90 10.87
CA VAL A 83 7.02 1.55 10.97
C VAL A 83 8.54 1.59 11.09
N SER A 84 9.24 2.42 10.29
CA SER A 84 10.69 2.61 10.42
C SER A 84 11.11 3.12 11.79
N ARG A 85 10.36 4.05 12.39
CA ARG A 85 10.63 4.54 13.76
C ARG A 85 10.40 3.49 14.85
N SER A 86 9.55 2.50 14.59
CA SER A 86 9.32 1.38 15.51
C SER A 86 10.37 0.27 15.45
N GLY A 87 11.39 0.39 14.57
CA GLY A 87 12.42 -0.64 14.39
C GLY A 87 11.93 -1.92 13.71
N VAL A 88 10.68 -1.93 13.23
CA VAL A 88 10.07 -3.06 12.51
C VAL A 88 10.08 -2.76 11.01
N ALA A 89 10.25 -3.78 10.18
CA ALA A 89 10.16 -3.61 8.73
C ALA A 89 8.68 -3.43 8.27
N PRO A 90 8.38 -2.48 7.37
CA PRO A 90 7.04 -2.32 6.82
C PRO A 90 6.61 -3.58 6.08
N ARG A 91 5.36 -3.99 6.30
CA ARG A 91 4.80 -5.15 5.61
C ARG A 91 4.43 -4.73 4.19
N HIS A 92 5.11 -5.30 3.21
CA HIS A 92 4.66 -5.18 1.83
C HIS A 92 3.44 -6.08 1.59
N LEU A 93 2.51 -5.60 0.76
CA LEU A 93 1.42 -6.44 0.28
C LEU A 93 2.00 -7.60 -0.53
N THR A 94 1.56 -8.82 -0.21
CA THR A 94 1.90 -10.02 -0.98
C THR A 94 1.38 -9.91 -2.42
N LEU A 95 1.98 -10.62 -3.36
CA LEU A 95 1.54 -10.62 -4.76
C LEU A 95 0.04 -10.95 -4.89
N GLY A 96 -0.45 -11.94 -4.12
CA GLY A 96 -1.87 -12.28 -4.12
C GLY A 96 -2.77 -11.13 -3.65
N GLN A 97 -2.36 -10.40 -2.60
CA GLN A 97 -3.10 -9.22 -2.13
C GLN A 97 -3.06 -8.08 -3.16
N GLN A 98 -1.92 -7.88 -3.82
CA GLN A 98 -1.79 -6.88 -4.88
C GLN A 98 -2.71 -7.22 -6.06
N LEU A 99 -2.76 -8.47 -6.49
CA LEU A 99 -3.64 -8.91 -7.57
C LEU A 99 -5.12 -8.69 -7.22
N VAL A 100 -5.57 -9.03 -6.02
CA VAL A 100 -6.97 -8.81 -5.59
C VAL A 100 -7.35 -7.32 -5.59
N LEU A 101 -6.40 -6.43 -5.35
CA LEU A 101 -6.62 -4.99 -5.40
C LEU A 101 -6.58 -4.46 -6.85
N VAL A 102 -5.58 -4.87 -7.64
CA VAL A 102 -5.32 -4.34 -8.99
C VAL A 102 -6.26 -4.91 -10.04
N THR A 103 -6.71 -6.17 -9.94
CA THR A 103 -7.55 -6.80 -10.97
C THR A 103 -8.89 -6.08 -11.17
N PRO A 104 -9.66 -5.73 -10.11
CA PRO A 104 -10.91 -5.00 -10.29
C PRO A 104 -10.71 -3.57 -10.81
N LEU A 105 -9.62 -2.92 -10.39
CA LEU A 105 -9.20 -1.61 -10.90
C LEU A 105 -8.95 -1.64 -12.41
N ALA A 106 -8.16 -2.62 -12.87
CA ALA A 106 -7.86 -2.80 -14.27
C ALA A 106 -9.12 -3.14 -15.08
N ALA A 107 -10.02 -3.97 -14.53
CA ALA A 107 -11.29 -4.31 -15.18
C ALA A 107 -12.21 -3.08 -15.35
N LEU A 108 -12.33 -2.25 -14.31
CA LEU A 108 -13.11 -1.00 -14.38
C LEU A 108 -12.51 -0.03 -15.40
N TRP A 109 -11.18 0.07 -15.44
CA TRP A 109 -10.51 0.90 -16.43
C TRP A 109 -10.79 0.42 -17.86
N ILE A 110 -10.53 -0.86 -18.15
CA ILE A 110 -10.75 -1.45 -19.47
C ILE A 110 -12.21 -1.31 -19.91
N ALA A 111 -13.16 -1.49 -18.98
CA ALA A 111 -14.58 -1.29 -19.26
C ALA A 111 -14.89 0.18 -19.60
N GLY A 112 -14.28 1.14 -18.91
CA GLY A 112 -14.44 2.57 -19.20
C GLY A 112 -13.96 2.95 -20.60
N GLU A 113 -12.79 2.43 -20.99
CA GLU A 113 -12.22 2.64 -22.33
C GLU A 113 -13.07 1.98 -23.44
N LEU A 114 -13.51 0.73 -23.23
CA LEU A 114 -14.31 0.01 -24.23
C LEU A 114 -15.71 0.61 -24.45
N LEU A 115 -16.27 1.25 -23.43
CA LEU A 115 -17.61 1.82 -23.47
C LEU A 115 -17.64 3.29 -23.92
N ASP A 116 -16.48 3.88 -24.26
CA ASP A 116 -16.31 5.32 -24.50
C ASP A 116 -16.99 6.13 -23.39
N ALA A 117 -16.68 5.75 -22.15
CA ALA A 117 -17.56 6.02 -21.03
C ALA A 117 -17.54 7.50 -20.64
N ARG A 118 -18.73 8.09 -20.54
CA ARG A 118 -18.92 9.46 -20.05
C ARG A 118 -18.56 9.57 -18.56
N TRP A 119 -18.34 10.81 -18.10
CA TRP A 119 -17.99 11.16 -16.72
C TRP A 119 -18.73 10.39 -15.62
N GLY A 120 -20.02 10.08 -15.80
CA GLY A 120 -20.82 9.31 -14.82
C GLY A 120 -20.29 7.90 -14.54
N PHE A 121 -19.70 7.23 -15.53
CA PHE A 121 -19.08 5.91 -15.32
C PHE A 121 -17.89 6.00 -14.37
N TRP A 122 -17.03 7.00 -14.54
CA TRP A 122 -15.84 7.17 -13.73
C TRP A 122 -16.16 7.53 -12.28
N VAL A 123 -17.28 8.22 -12.03
CA VAL A 123 -17.80 8.43 -10.66
C VAL A 123 -18.19 7.09 -10.03
N VAL A 124 -18.90 6.24 -10.77
CA VAL A 124 -19.27 4.89 -10.31
C VAL A 124 -18.03 4.02 -10.10
N ALA A 125 -17.07 4.05 -11.04
CA ALA A 125 -15.81 3.32 -10.94
C ALA A 125 -14.98 3.77 -9.74
N ALA A 126 -14.94 5.07 -9.44
CA ALA A 126 -14.28 5.61 -8.25
C ALA A 126 -14.93 5.11 -6.95
N ALA A 127 -16.26 5.12 -6.88
CA ALA A 127 -16.99 4.59 -5.73
C ALA A 127 -16.75 3.09 -5.55
N VAL A 128 -16.90 2.30 -6.63
CA VAL A 128 -16.72 0.85 -6.60
C VAL A 128 -15.29 0.48 -6.25
N GLY A 129 -14.29 1.08 -6.90
CA GLY A 129 -12.87 0.81 -6.65
C GLY A 129 -12.45 1.22 -5.24
N GLY A 130 -12.90 2.39 -4.77
CA GLY A 130 -12.61 2.87 -3.41
C GLY A 130 -13.23 1.98 -2.33
N CYS A 131 -14.52 1.64 -2.47
CA CYS A 131 -15.22 0.76 -1.54
C CYS A 131 -14.69 -0.67 -1.57
N TRP A 132 -14.35 -1.22 -2.74
CA TRP A 132 -13.71 -2.53 -2.86
C TRP A 132 -12.41 -2.59 -2.07
N THR A 133 -11.54 -1.60 -2.28
CA THR A 133 -10.23 -1.52 -1.64
C THR A 133 -10.34 -1.41 -0.12
N ALA A 134 -11.23 -0.53 0.37
CA ALA A 134 -11.49 -0.36 1.79
C ALA A 134 -12.12 -1.63 2.40
N GLY A 135 -13.11 -2.22 1.73
CA GLY A 135 -13.82 -3.42 2.18
C GLY A 135 -12.93 -4.66 2.26
N TYR A 136 -12.09 -4.87 1.25
CA TYR A 136 -11.09 -5.94 1.24
C TYR A 136 -10.16 -5.83 2.45
N GLY A 137 -9.66 -4.63 2.73
CA GLY A 137 -8.81 -4.37 3.88
C GLY A 137 -9.47 -4.64 5.23
N LEU A 138 -10.71 -4.18 5.40
CA LEU A 138 -11.49 -4.41 6.63
C LEU A 138 -11.71 -5.91 6.87
N PHE A 139 -12.03 -6.66 5.82
CA PHE A 139 -12.26 -8.09 5.92
C PHE A 139 -10.98 -8.89 6.18
N HIS A 140 -9.88 -8.51 5.52
CA HIS A 140 -8.58 -9.17 5.67
C HIS A 140 -7.98 -8.92 7.07
N ASN A 141 -8.06 -7.69 7.58
CA ASN A 141 -7.57 -7.36 8.92
C ASN A 141 -8.39 -8.03 10.04
N ARG A 142 -9.71 -8.18 9.88
CA ARG A 142 -10.55 -8.93 10.84
C ARG A 142 -10.19 -10.41 10.91
N ARG A 143 -9.91 -11.05 9.77
CA ARG A 143 -9.48 -12.46 9.73
C ARG A 143 -8.13 -12.67 10.41
N ALA A 144 -7.18 -11.75 10.22
CA ALA A 144 -5.87 -11.82 10.87
C ALA A 144 -5.94 -11.64 12.40
N GLN A 145 -6.96 -10.93 12.92
CA GLN A 145 -7.18 -10.74 14.36
C GLN A 145 -7.89 -11.91 15.04
N THR A 146 -8.60 -12.75 14.28
CA THR A 146 -9.39 -13.88 14.82
C THR A 146 -8.66 -15.22 14.72
N SER A 147 -7.52 -15.27 14.04
CA SER A 147 -6.66 -16.45 13.90
C SER A 147 -5.53 -16.52 14.95
N VAL A 148 -5.60 -15.69 16.00
CA VAL A 148 -4.66 -15.67 17.13
C VAL A 148 -5.31 -16.33 18.34
#